data_AF-G2ZHG3-F1
#
_entry.id   AF-G2ZHG3-F1
#
_cell.length_a   1.000
_cell.length_b   1.000
_cell.length_c   1.000
_cell.angle_alpha   90.00
_cell.angle_beta   90.00
_cell.angle_gamma   90.00
#
_symmetry.space_group_name_H-M   'P 1'
#
loop_
_entity.id
_entity.type
_entity.pdbx_description
1 polymer ?
#
loop_
_entity_poly.entity_id
_entity_poly.type
_entity_poly.pdbx_seq_one_letter_code
_entity_poly.pdbx_strand_id
1 'polypeptide(L)'
;KAQCGFGSAGVCCRNCAMGPCRVSPTPGKGVSAGICGATADVIVARNFARMCAAGSAAHSDHGRSLVLYLEEASRDGQIQIKDEKKLMAVAKKYSIETEGRDVYDIAHDIADAALNEFGKPRGNLIFSPALPKKRKELWDKLGVTPRSIDRDIVSVMHSTHIGCSGDAKNLYDMAMRASLADGWGGSYIATEISDILFKTPSPVQTEANLGVLEDNQVNIILHGHEPSLSESIVAAAEDPELIALAKAEGAEGINVCGMCCTGNEVTMRHGIKMAGNFLQQE
;
A
#
# COMPACT_ATOMS: atom_id res chain seq x y z
N LYS A 1 3.22 -21.33 -23.68
CA LYS A 1 4.57 -21.93 -23.49
C LYS A 1 4.74 -22.32 -22.03
N ALA A 2 5.52 -23.35 -21.69
CA ALA A 2 5.75 -23.74 -20.30
C ALA A 2 6.67 -22.74 -19.57
N GLN A 3 6.34 -22.38 -18.34
CA GLN A 3 7.19 -21.57 -17.46
C GLN A 3 8.38 -22.40 -16.94
N CYS A 4 9.45 -21.74 -16.50
CA CYS A 4 10.67 -22.40 -16.00
C CYS A 4 10.45 -23.04 -14.62
N GLY A 5 10.63 -24.37 -14.52
CA GLY A 5 10.43 -25.11 -13.27
C GLY A 5 11.29 -24.66 -12.08
N PHE A 6 12.54 -24.21 -12.30
CA PHE A 6 13.38 -23.68 -11.21
C PHE A 6 12.84 -22.36 -10.63
N GLY A 7 12.30 -21.51 -11.51
CA GLY A 7 11.66 -20.26 -11.10
C GLY A 7 10.37 -20.53 -10.35
N SER A 8 9.53 -21.41 -10.91
CA SER A 8 8.25 -21.81 -10.30
C SER A 8 8.42 -22.49 -8.94
N ALA A 9 9.49 -23.27 -8.73
CA ALA A 9 9.82 -23.87 -7.43
C ALA A 9 10.64 -22.95 -6.51
N GLY A 10 11.00 -21.74 -6.94
CA GLY A 10 11.73 -20.76 -6.12
C GLY A 10 13.22 -21.08 -5.87
N VAL A 11 13.78 -22.11 -6.50
CA VAL A 11 15.15 -22.63 -6.24
C VAL A 11 16.23 -22.00 -7.14
N CYS A 12 15.91 -20.90 -7.82
CA CYS A 12 16.84 -20.08 -8.59
C CYS A 12 17.23 -18.83 -7.80
N CYS A 13 18.52 -18.52 -7.68
CA CYS A 13 19.03 -17.34 -6.97
C CYS A 13 19.82 -16.42 -7.90
N ARG A 14 19.56 -15.11 -7.82
CA ARG A 14 20.24 -14.04 -8.59
C ARG A 14 20.74 -12.89 -7.70
N ASN A 15 21.02 -13.16 -6.43
CA ASN A 15 21.32 -12.11 -5.44
C ASN A 15 22.78 -11.60 -5.47
N CYS A 16 23.61 -12.09 -6.40
CA CYS A 16 25.00 -11.64 -6.57
C CYS A 16 25.55 -12.02 -7.96
N ALA A 17 26.70 -11.47 -8.32
CA ALA A 17 27.37 -11.70 -9.61
C ALA A 17 28.13 -13.03 -9.73
N MET A 18 28.26 -13.83 -8.66
CA MET A 18 28.79 -15.20 -8.79
C MET A 18 27.79 -16.14 -9.49
N GLY A 19 26.49 -15.85 -9.36
CA GLY A 19 25.43 -16.62 -10.01
C GLY A 19 25.22 -16.27 -11.49
N PRO A 20 24.06 -16.60 -12.08
CA PRO A 20 22.86 -17.16 -11.44
C PRO A 20 23.06 -18.59 -10.95
N CYS A 21 22.63 -18.89 -9.71
CA CYS A 21 22.64 -20.25 -9.18
C CYS A 21 21.26 -20.90 -9.33
N ARG A 22 21.22 -22.20 -9.61
CA ARG A 22 19.99 -23.02 -9.61
C ARG A 22 20.28 -24.32 -8.88
N VAL A 23 19.48 -24.62 -7.86
CA VAL A 23 19.61 -25.88 -7.11
C VAL A 23 18.42 -26.80 -7.43
N SER A 24 18.61 -28.08 -7.19
CA SER A 24 17.55 -29.07 -7.39
C SER A 24 16.38 -28.82 -6.44
N PRO A 25 15.13 -28.82 -6.92
CA PRO A 25 13.96 -28.80 -6.04
C PRO A 25 13.68 -30.17 -5.39
N THR A 26 14.41 -31.22 -5.77
CA THR A 26 14.28 -32.56 -5.21
C THR A 26 15.43 -32.86 -4.26
N PRO A 27 15.18 -32.98 -2.95
CA PRO A 27 16.22 -33.30 -1.96
C PRO A 27 16.98 -34.58 -2.32
N GLY A 28 18.30 -34.56 -2.13
CA GLY A 28 19.19 -35.69 -2.41
C GLY A 28 19.46 -35.97 -3.89
N LYS A 29 18.96 -35.14 -4.82
CA LYS A 29 19.22 -35.26 -6.26
C LYS A 29 19.80 -33.96 -6.82
N GLY A 30 20.67 -34.05 -7.82
CA GLY A 30 21.20 -32.89 -8.53
C GLY A 30 22.07 -31.95 -7.67
N VAL A 31 22.19 -30.70 -8.09
CA VAL A 31 22.97 -29.66 -7.37
C VAL A 31 22.25 -29.28 -6.09
N SER A 32 22.88 -29.43 -4.94
CA SER A 32 22.25 -29.24 -3.60
C SER A 32 22.45 -27.85 -3.00
N ALA A 33 23.43 -27.08 -3.47
CA ALA A 33 23.72 -25.74 -2.96
C ALA A 33 24.21 -24.80 -4.07
N GLY A 34 23.98 -23.50 -3.90
CA GLY A 34 24.59 -22.46 -4.73
C GLY A 34 26.08 -22.27 -4.44
N ILE A 35 26.76 -21.42 -5.21
CA ILE A 35 28.21 -21.19 -5.10
C ILE A 35 28.64 -20.76 -3.69
N CYS A 36 27.83 -19.94 -3.01
CA CYS A 36 28.10 -19.49 -1.64
C CYS A 36 27.67 -20.47 -0.54
N GLY A 37 27.24 -21.69 -0.90
CA GLY A 37 26.78 -22.72 0.03
C GLY A 37 25.29 -22.61 0.42
N ALA A 38 24.53 -21.64 -0.11
CA ALA A 38 23.10 -21.53 0.19
C ALA A 38 22.32 -22.75 -0.34
N THR A 39 21.57 -23.42 0.54
CA THR A 39 20.69 -24.54 0.21
C THR A 39 19.42 -24.08 -0.51
N ALA A 40 18.63 -25.03 -1.01
CA ALA A 40 17.31 -24.76 -1.58
C ALA A 40 16.41 -23.98 -0.61
N ASP A 41 16.36 -24.37 0.67
CA ASP A 41 15.52 -23.70 1.69
C ASP A 41 15.90 -22.23 1.88
N VAL A 42 17.20 -21.94 1.94
CA VAL A 42 17.69 -20.56 2.08
C VAL A 42 17.37 -19.73 0.84
N ILE A 43 17.54 -20.30 -0.36
CA ILE A 43 17.24 -19.60 -1.61
C ILE A 43 15.73 -19.29 -1.69
N VAL A 44 14.88 -20.28 -1.42
CA VAL A 44 13.42 -20.12 -1.46
C VAL A 44 12.97 -19.08 -0.42
N ALA A 45 13.44 -19.18 0.82
CA ALA A 45 13.07 -18.25 1.88
C ALA A 45 13.53 -16.81 1.59
N ARG A 46 14.73 -16.61 1.01
CA ARG A 46 15.19 -15.28 0.60
C ARG A 46 14.36 -14.70 -0.54
N ASN A 47 14.01 -15.52 -1.53
CA ASN A 47 13.18 -15.10 -2.66
C ASN A 47 11.78 -14.70 -2.18
N PHE A 48 11.17 -15.53 -1.32
CA PHE A 48 9.89 -15.23 -0.70
C PHE A 48 9.93 -13.94 0.12
N ALA A 49 10.94 -13.78 0.99
CA ALA A 49 11.07 -12.58 1.81
C ALA A 49 11.19 -11.30 0.97
N ARG A 50 11.89 -11.34 -0.17
CA ARG A 50 11.95 -10.19 -1.10
C ARG A 50 10.60 -9.88 -1.75
N MET A 51 9.75 -10.87 -2.01
CA MET A 51 8.38 -10.61 -2.48
C MET A 51 7.56 -9.88 -1.43
N CYS A 52 7.64 -10.31 -0.17
CA CYS A 52 7.00 -9.61 0.95
C CYS A 52 7.53 -8.18 1.10
N ALA A 53 8.86 -7.99 1.08
CA ALA A 53 9.46 -6.67 1.20
C ALA A 53 9.06 -5.73 0.05
N ALA A 54 8.98 -6.23 -1.18
CA ALA A 54 8.54 -5.44 -2.33
C ALA A 54 7.07 -5.04 -2.22
N GLY A 55 6.19 -5.98 -1.82
CA GLY A 55 4.77 -5.67 -1.58
C GLY A 55 4.59 -4.64 -0.45
N SER A 56 5.27 -4.84 0.67
CA SER A 56 5.24 -3.89 1.79
C SER A 56 5.81 -2.52 1.41
N ALA A 57 6.82 -2.46 0.53
CA ALA A 57 7.36 -1.20 0.03
C ALA A 57 6.35 -0.44 -0.84
N ALA A 58 5.57 -1.14 -1.66
CA ALA A 58 4.52 -0.51 -2.48
C ALA A 58 3.47 0.19 -1.60
N HIS A 59 2.97 -0.49 -0.56
CA HIS A 59 2.02 0.12 0.37
C HIS A 59 2.67 1.13 1.33
N SER A 60 3.96 0.99 1.63
CA SER A 60 4.72 1.99 2.40
C SER A 60 4.70 3.32 1.67
N ASP A 61 5.09 3.34 0.40
CA ASP A 61 5.20 4.61 -0.32
C ASP A 61 3.83 5.22 -0.64
N HIS A 62 2.83 4.38 -0.90
CA HIS A 62 1.42 4.81 -1.00
C HIS A 62 0.94 5.52 0.27
N GLY A 63 1.12 4.88 1.44
CA GLY A 63 0.77 5.50 2.71
C GLY A 63 1.57 6.76 3.00
N ARG A 64 2.85 6.79 2.66
CA ARG A 64 3.70 7.98 2.85
C ARG A 64 3.23 9.16 2.00
N SER A 65 2.93 8.92 0.73
CA SER A 65 2.42 9.94 -0.19
C SER A 65 1.15 10.59 0.36
N LEU A 66 0.23 9.80 0.91
CA LEU A 66 -0.99 10.31 1.55
C LEU A 66 -0.72 11.13 2.81
N VAL A 67 0.25 10.74 3.62
CA VAL A 67 0.62 11.50 4.81
C VAL A 67 1.25 12.84 4.44
N LEU A 68 2.12 12.88 3.42
CA LEU A 68 2.66 14.12 2.87
C LEU A 68 1.55 14.98 2.26
N TYR A 69 0.54 14.37 1.63
CA TYR A 69 -0.62 15.10 1.14
C TYR A 69 -1.47 15.70 2.27
N LEU A 70 -1.58 15.03 3.42
CA LEU A 70 -2.21 15.58 4.63
C LEU A 70 -1.43 16.77 5.22
N GLU A 71 -0.09 16.73 5.16
CA GLU A 71 0.77 17.82 5.62
C GLU A 71 0.49 19.13 4.86
N GLU A 72 0.14 19.05 3.58
CA GLU A 72 -0.21 20.20 2.73
C GLU A 72 -1.67 20.69 2.92
N ALA A 73 -2.46 20.03 3.78
CA ALA A 73 -3.85 20.40 3.99
C ALA A 73 -3.99 21.78 4.65
N SER A 74 -4.90 22.62 4.15
CA SER A 74 -5.18 23.94 4.70
C SER A 74 -6.63 24.38 4.43
N ARG A 75 -7.12 25.32 5.25
CA ARG A 75 -8.52 25.77 5.21
C ARG A 75 -8.94 26.33 3.85
N ASP A 76 -8.07 27.12 3.25
CA ASP A 76 -8.33 27.82 1.98
C ASP A 76 -7.60 27.16 0.79
N GLY A 77 -6.99 25.99 1.02
CA GLY A 77 -6.25 25.24 0.00
C GLY A 77 -7.10 24.26 -0.80
N GLN A 78 -6.49 23.63 -1.80
CA GLN A 78 -7.11 22.56 -2.59
C GLN A 78 -7.29 21.25 -1.80
N ILE A 79 -6.52 21.08 -0.73
CA ILE A 79 -6.51 19.91 0.13
C ILE A 79 -7.14 20.32 1.46
N GLN A 80 -8.32 19.78 1.75
CA GLN A 80 -9.10 20.10 2.94
C GLN A 80 -9.42 18.84 3.73
N ILE A 81 -9.63 18.99 5.03
CA ILE A 81 -10.07 17.90 5.90
C ILE A 81 -11.57 17.67 5.66
N LYS A 82 -11.94 16.47 5.21
CA LYS A 82 -13.34 16.10 4.94
C LYS A 82 -14.00 15.29 6.06
N ASP A 83 -13.22 14.66 6.95
CA ASP A 83 -13.73 13.94 8.11
C ASP A 83 -13.00 14.30 9.41
N GLU A 84 -13.47 15.36 10.07
CA GLU A 84 -12.92 15.80 11.35
C GLU A 84 -13.13 14.75 12.46
N LYS A 85 -14.21 13.97 12.44
CA LYS A 85 -14.45 12.93 13.46
C LYS A 85 -13.39 11.83 13.37
N LYS A 86 -13.08 11.40 12.14
CA LYS A 86 -12.00 10.46 11.88
C LYS A 86 -10.65 11.05 12.30
N LEU A 87 -10.38 12.33 11.96
CA LEU A 87 -9.17 13.04 12.38
C LEU A 87 -8.99 12.98 13.90
N MET A 88 -10.02 13.34 14.69
CA MET A 88 -9.95 13.30 16.15
C MET A 88 -9.73 11.88 16.71
N ALA A 89 -10.32 10.86 16.09
CA ALA A 89 -10.08 9.48 16.48
C ALA A 89 -8.63 9.03 16.22
N VAL A 90 -8.04 9.48 15.10
CA VAL A 90 -6.63 9.23 14.76
C VAL A 90 -5.69 10.02 15.68
N ALA A 91 -6.00 11.29 15.99
CA ALA A 91 -5.25 12.10 16.95
C ALA A 91 -5.11 11.36 18.30
N LYS A 92 -6.23 10.81 18.81
CA LYS A 92 -6.24 10.04 20.05
C LYS A 92 -5.36 8.79 19.99
N LYS A 93 -5.28 8.11 18.84
CA LYS A 93 -4.39 6.95 18.64
C LYS A 93 -2.91 7.33 18.81
N TYR A 94 -2.53 8.51 18.34
CA TYR A 94 -1.18 9.06 18.46
C TYR A 94 -0.95 9.86 19.75
N SER A 95 -1.92 9.91 20.66
CA SER A 95 -1.88 10.72 21.89
C SER A 95 -1.64 12.21 21.63
N ILE A 96 -2.25 12.74 20.57
CA ILE A 96 -2.22 14.17 20.21
C ILE A 96 -3.40 14.86 20.89
N GLU A 97 -3.14 15.93 21.62
CA GLU A 97 -4.17 16.77 22.26
C GLU A 97 -4.97 17.53 21.20
N THR A 98 -6.29 17.61 21.38
CA THR A 98 -7.21 18.20 20.38
C THR A 98 -8.09 19.32 20.93
N GLU A 99 -8.20 19.46 22.25
CA GLU A 99 -9.14 20.41 22.86
C GLU A 99 -8.73 21.86 22.58
N GLY A 100 -9.66 22.64 22.00
CA GLY A 100 -9.45 24.07 21.70
C GLY A 100 -8.42 24.38 20.60
N ARG A 101 -7.96 23.37 19.85
CA ARG A 101 -6.98 23.55 18.77
C ARG A 101 -7.63 23.70 17.40
N ASP A 102 -6.93 24.34 16.47
CA ASP A 102 -7.33 24.33 15.07
C ASP A 102 -7.19 22.94 14.46
N VAL A 103 -8.11 22.60 13.55
CA VAL A 103 -8.18 21.28 12.93
C VAL A 103 -6.95 20.97 12.05
N TYR A 104 -6.36 21.99 11.42
CA TYR A 104 -5.19 21.83 10.57
C TYR A 104 -3.92 21.67 11.40
N ASP A 105 -3.79 22.36 12.53
CA ASP A 105 -2.70 22.11 13.49
C ASP A 105 -2.71 20.64 13.97
N ILE A 106 -3.89 20.08 14.23
CA ILE A 106 -4.04 18.66 14.60
C ILE A 106 -3.67 17.74 13.43
N ALA A 107 -4.07 18.09 12.20
CA ALA A 107 -3.75 17.33 11.01
C ALA A 107 -2.24 17.27 10.73
N HIS A 108 -1.54 18.39 10.90
CA HIS A 108 -0.08 18.45 10.75
C HIS A 108 0.65 17.65 11.84
N ASP A 109 0.21 17.73 13.10
CA ASP A 109 0.75 16.86 14.16
C ASP A 109 0.53 15.37 13.88
N ILE A 110 -0.62 14.99 13.32
CA ILE A 110 -0.89 13.62 12.89
C ILE A 110 0.05 13.24 11.76
N ALA A 111 0.27 14.12 10.79
CA ALA A 111 1.16 13.88 9.67
C ALA A 111 2.59 13.61 10.16
N ASP A 112 3.13 14.46 11.05
CA ASP A 112 4.44 14.27 11.67
C ASP A 112 4.54 12.93 12.43
N ALA A 113 3.54 12.62 13.26
CA ALA A 113 3.50 11.38 14.02
C ALA A 113 3.45 10.15 13.10
N ALA A 114 2.66 10.21 12.03
CA ALA A 114 2.53 9.15 11.04
C ALA A 114 3.80 8.99 10.19
N LEU A 115 4.43 10.08 9.73
CA LEU A 115 5.71 10.06 9.02
C LEU A 115 6.80 9.37 9.84
N ASN A 116 6.80 9.59 11.15
CA ASN A 116 7.74 8.92 12.05
C ASN A 116 7.52 7.40 12.12
N GLU A 117 6.33 6.86 11.82
CA GLU A 117 6.09 5.40 11.74
C GLU A 117 6.88 4.73 10.60
N PHE A 118 7.19 5.47 9.54
CA PHE A 118 7.97 4.95 8.42
C PHE A 118 9.45 4.78 8.78
N GLY A 119 10.02 5.76 9.49
CA GLY A 119 11.48 5.89 9.67
C GLY A 119 12.01 5.87 11.11
N LYS A 120 11.17 5.76 12.14
CA LYS A 120 11.63 5.92 13.54
C LYS A 120 12.83 5.01 13.88
N PRO A 121 13.85 5.54 14.58
CA PRO A 121 15.08 4.78 14.86
C PRO A 121 14.88 3.68 15.91
N ARG A 122 13.88 3.82 16.80
CA ARG A 122 13.65 2.94 17.94
C ARG A 122 12.15 2.78 18.21
N GLY A 123 11.81 1.71 18.93
CA GLY A 123 10.43 1.38 19.29
C GLY A 123 9.73 0.51 18.23
N ASN A 124 8.41 0.37 18.43
CA ASN A 124 7.50 -0.34 17.54
C ASN A 124 6.49 0.64 16.95
N LEU A 125 5.70 0.14 15.99
CA LEU A 125 4.61 0.92 15.42
C LEU A 125 3.57 1.30 16.49
N ILE A 126 2.94 2.46 16.31
CA ILE A 126 1.72 2.81 17.04
C ILE A 126 0.55 2.08 16.38
N PHE A 127 0.03 1.05 17.05
CA PHE A 127 -1.02 0.21 16.51
C PHE A 127 -2.41 0.79 16.75
N SER A 128 -3.34 0.44 15.87
CA SER A 128 -4.78 0.67 16.11
C SER A 128 -5.23 0.03 17.43
N PRO A 129 -6.14 0.69 18.19
CA PRO A 129 -6.72 0.12 19.40
C PRO A 129 -7.52 -1.18 19.12
N ALA A 130 -7.86 -1.46 17.86
CA ALA A 130 -8.49 -2.70 17.46
C ALA A 130 -7.55 -3.92 17.52
N LEU A 131 -6.22 -3.73 17.60
CA LEU A 131 -5.26 -4.83 17.72
C LEU A 131 -5.42 -5.55 19.07
N PRO A 132 -5.82 -6.83 19.11
CA PRO A 132 -6.00 -7.51 20.38
C PRO A 132 -4.69 -7.70 21.14
N LYS A 133 -4.68 -7.42 22.45
CA LYS A 133 -3.49 -7.56 23.32
C LYS A 133 -2.82 -8.95 23.21
N LYS A 134 -3.62 -10.03 23.21
CA LYS A 134 -3.14 -11.41 23.04
C LYS A 134 -2.33 -11.61 21.75
N ARG A 135 -2.71 -10.92 20.67
CA ARG A 135 -2.01 -11.01 19.38
C ARG A 135 -0.67 -10.28 19.45
N LYS A 136 -0.66 -9.07 20.03
CA LYS A 136 0.57 -8.29 20.22
C LYS A 136 1.58 -9.02 21.10
N GLU A 137 1.15 -9.60 22.21
CA GLU A 137 2.01 -10.39 23.10
C GLU A 137 2.62 -11.62 22.40
N LEU A 138 1.86 -12.28 21.52
CA LEU A 138 2.38 -13.38 20.73
C LEU A 138 3.46 -12.92 19.75
N TRP A 139 3.26 -11.79 19.08
CA TRP A 139 4.27 -11.21 18.19
C TRP A 139 5.54 -10.83 18.94
N ASP A 140 5.41 -10.31 20.16
CA ASP A 140 6.56 -9.98 21.00
C ASP A 140 7.35 -11.25 21.38
N LYS A 141 6.65 -12.32 21.78
CA LYS A 141 7.28 -13.62 22.09
C LYS A 141 7.98 -14.25 20.89
N LEU A 142 7.39 -14.13 19.70
CA LEU A 142 7.97 -14.63 18.45
C LEU A 142 9.04 -13.69 17.89
N GLY A 143 9.17 -12.48 18.44
CA GLY A 143 10.04 -11.44 17.91
C GLY A 143 9.62 -10.99 16.51
N VAL A 144 8.32 -10.91 16.18
CA VAL A 144 7.83 -10.47 14.86
C VAL A 144 7.03 -9.17 14.93
N THR A 145 7.06 -8.47 16.07
CA THR A 145 6.41 -7.16 16.19
C THR A 145 7.08 -6.14 15.26
N PRO A 146 6.28 -5.46 14.40
CA PRO A 146 6.76 -4.39 13.51
C PRO A 146 7.50 -3.27 14.25
N ARG A 147 8.56 -2.76 13.63
CA ARG A 147 9.42 -1.70 14.17
C ARG A 147 9.05 -0.36 13.54
N SER A 148 9.73 0.02 12.46
CA SER A 148 9.27 1.06 11.53
C SER A 148 9.08 0.41 10.16
N ILE A 149 8.19 0.98 9.34
CA ILE A 149 7.77 0.37 8.08
C ILE A 149 8.98 0.15 7.16
N ASP A 150 9.76 1.19 6.92
CA ASP A 150 10.92 1.12 6.02
C ASP A 150 12.04 0.29 6.61
N ARG A 151 12.23 0.35 7.92
CA ARG A 151 13.30 -0.41 8.58
C ARG A 151 13.08 -1.92 8.44
N ASP A 152 11.85 -2.40 8.55
CA ASP A 152 11.56 -3.83 8.39
C ASP A 152 11.76 -4.29 6.94
N ILE A 153 11.42 -3.45 5.96
CA ILE A 153 11.72 -3.68 4.53
C ILE A 153 13.24 -3.74 4.30
N VAL A 154 13.98 -2.72 4.75
CA VAL A 154 15.44 -2.63 4.61
C VAL A 154 16.13 -3.81 5.30
N SER A 155 15.61 -4.25 6.46
CA SER A 155 16.17 -5.40 7.18
C SER A 155 16.05 -6.70 6.38
N VAL A 156 14.94 -6.90 5.66
CA VAL A 156 14.78 -8.04 4.74
C VAL A 156 15.75 -7.92 3.58
N MET A 157 15.88 -6.74 2.97
CA MET A 157 16.80 -6.54 1.85
C MET A 157 18.26 -6.78 2.25
N HIS A 158 18.68 -6.32 3.42
CA HIS A 158 19.98 -6.64 4.01
C HIS A 158 20.14 -8.15 4.22
N SER A 159 19.20 -8.80 4.89
CA SER A 159 19.36 -10.20 5.30
C SER A 159 19.30 -11.20 4.13
N THR A 160 18.70 -10.79 3.01
CA THR A 160 18.65 -11.58 1.78
C THR A 160 19.85 -11.37 0.86
N HIS A 161 20.78 -10.47 1.21
CA HIS A 161 22.07 -10.32 0.54
C HIS A 161 22.92 -11.60 0.69
N ILE A 162 23.85 -11.81 -0.24
CA ILE A 162 24.81 -12.90 -0.14
C ILE A 162 25.64 -12.79 1.14
N GLY A 163 25.86 -13.92 1.83
CA GLY A 163 26.66 -13.98 3.06
C GLY A 163 25.95 -13.48 4.33
N CYS A 164 24.70 -13.05 4.22
CA CYS A 164 23.87 -12.68 5.38
C CYS A 164 23.09 -13.91 5.89
N SER A 165 21.79 -13.78 6.19
CA SER A 165 21.03 -14.84 6.86
C SER A 165 21.02 -16.14 6.05
N GLY A 166 21.55 -17.22 6.66
CA GLY A 166 21.58 -18.58 6.11
C GLY A 166 20.53 -19.51 6.74
N ASP A 167 19.53 -18.95 7.44
CA ASP A 167 18.49 -19.71 8.13
C ASP A 167 17.10 -19.36 7.58
N ALA A 168 16.38 -20.37 7.09
CA ALA A 168 15.07 -20.18 6.47
C ALA A 168 14.03 -19.67 7.48
N LYS A 169 14.05 -20.17 8.73
CA LYS A 169 13.10 -19.74 9.76
C LYS A 169 13.24 -18.25 10.05
N ASN A 170 14.45 -17.77 10.29
CA ASN A 170 14.71 -16.35 10.51
C ASN A 170 14.25 -15.50 9.32
N LEU A 171 14.47 -15.94 8.08
CA LEU A 171 14.02 -15.23 6.89
C LEU A 171 12.49 -15.12 6.81
N TYR A 172 11.76 -16.18 7.17
CA TYR A 172 10.29 -16.13 7.26
C TYR A 172 9.82 -15.22 8.40
N ASP A 173 10.48 -15.24 9.56
CA ASP A 173 10.16 -14.33 10.66
C ASP A 173 10.34 -12.85 10.26
N MET A 174 11.38 -12.55 9.48
CA MET A 174 11.61 -11.20 8.94
C MET A 174 10.57 -10.83 7.87
N ALA A 175 10.19 -11.76 6.99
CA ALA A 175 9.14 -11.56 5.99
C ALA A 175 7.77 -11.28 6.65
N MET A 176 7.43 -12.04 7.70
CA MET A 176 6.22 -11.81 8.50
C MET A 176 6.25 -10.42 9.15
N ARG A 177 7.38 -10.03 9.76
CA ARG A 177 7.51 -8.72 10.39
C ARG A 177 7.32 -7.57 9.39
N ALA A 178 7.94 -7.65 8.21
CA ALA A 178 7.75 -6.65 7.15
C ALA A 178 6.30 -6.57 6.67
N SER A 179 5.65 -7.73 6.48
CA SER A 179 4.25 -7.80 6.05
C SER A 179 3.28 -7.25 7.12
N LEU A 180 3.58 -7.45 8.41
CA LEU A 180 2.82 -6.86 9.50
C LEU A 180 3.03 -5.33 9.57
N ALA A 181 4.23 -4.84 9.23
CA ALA A 181 4.52 -3.41 9.16
C ALA A 181 3.76 -2.71 8.02
N ASP A 182 3.43 -3.44 6.96
CA ASP A 182 2.49 -2.99 5.94
C ASP A 182 1.05 -2.95 6.49
N GLY A 183 0.47 -4.11 6.81
CA GLY A 183 -0.96 -4.20 7.13
C GLY A 183 -1.39 -3.39 8.36
N TRP A 184 -0.52 -3.26 9.37
CA TRP A 184 -0.78 -2.45 10.58
C TRP A 184 -0.03 -1.12 10.61
N GLY A 185 0.72 -0.81 9.55
CA GLY A 185 1.43 0.45 9.36
C GLY A 185 1.02 1.08 8.04
N GLY A 186 1.80 0.87 6.97
CA GLY A 186 1.62 1.52 5.67
C GLY A 186 0.18 1.55 5.17
N SER A 187 -0.45 0.39 5.00
CA SER A 187 -1.84 0.28 4.54
C SER A 187 -2.84 0.87 5.54
N TYR A 188 -2.66 0.64 6.84
CA TYR A 188 -3.58 1.15 7.86
C TYR A 188 -3.56 2.67 7.93
N ILE A 189 -2.36 3.27 7.90
CA ILE A 189 -2.14 4.70 7.84
C ILE A 189 -2.76 5.26 6.56
N ALA A 190 -2.48 4.66 5.39
CA ALA A 190 -3.04 5.08 4.11
C ALA A 190 -4.58 5.17 4.16
N THR A 191 -5.25 4.14 4.67
CA THR A 191 -6.72 4.12 4.78
C THR A 191 -7.23 5.22 5.72
N GLU A 192 -6.66 5.36 6.92
CA GLU A 192 -7.15 6.37 7.86
C GLU A 192 -6.96 7.80 7.36
N ILE A 193 -5.83 8.06 6.71
CA ILE A 193 -5.50 9.38 6.16
C ILE A 193 -6.35 9.67 4.93
N SER A 194 -6.60 8.67 4.08
CA SER A 194 -7.56 8.80 2.96
C SER A 194 -8.97 9.12 3.45
N ASP A 195 -9.43 8.49 4.53
CA ASP A 195 -10.75 8.77 5.11
C ASP A 195 -10.84 10.22 5.65
N ILE A 196 -9.77 10.70 6.28
CA ILE A 196 -9.66 12.09 6.75
C ILE A 196 -9.75 13.08 5.57
N LEU A 197 -9.00 12.83 4.51
CA LEU A 197 -8.84 13.73 3.36
C LEU A 197 -10.01 13.68 2.38
N PHE A 198 -10.55 12.49 2.14
CA PHE A 198 -11.48 12.24 1.05
C PHE A 198 -12.89 11.88 1.52
N LYS A 199 -13.10 11.79 2.85
CA LYS A 199 -14.31 11.34 3.58
C LYS A 199 -14.31 9.84 3.83
N THR A 200 -14.71 9.43 5.03
CA THR A 200 -14.97 8.03 5.36
C THR A 200 -16.08 7.47 4.46
N PRO A 201 -15.87 6.33 3.77
CA PRO A 201 -16.88 5.70 2.94
C PRO A 201 -18.20 5.40 3.67
N SER A 202 -19.30 5.50 2.95
CA SER A 202 -20.65 5.16 3.41
C SER A 202 -21.40 4.37 2.32
N PRO A 203 -22.45 3.61 2.64
CA PRO A 203 -23.20 2.85 1.63
C PRO A 203 -23.62 3.74 0.45
N VAL A 204 -23.22 3.35 -0.75
CA VAL A 204 -23.48 4.04 -2.02
C VAL A 204 -23.86 3.01 -3.10
N GLN A 205 -24.69 3.41 -4.05
CA GLN A 205 -25.02 2.58 -5.21
C GLN A 205 -24.09 2.92 -6.36
N THR A 206 -23.69 1.91 -7.14
CA THR A 206 -22.84 2.06 -8.32
C THR A 206 -23.04 0.86 -9.25
N GLU A 207 -22.42 0.91 -10.41
CA GLU A 207 -22.46 -0.12 -11.45
C GLU A 207 -21.03 -0.60 -11.77
N ALA A 208 -20.91 -1.80 -12.32
CA ALA A 208 -19.62 -2.37 -12.65
C ALA A 208 -19.66 -3.19 -13.94
N ASN A 209 -18.45 -3.46 -14.49
CA ASN A 209 -18.14 -4.12 -15.77
C ASN A 209 -17.99 -3.12 -16.94
N LEU A 210 -17.42 -3.56 -18.06
CA LEU A 210 -17.11 -2.69 -19.22
C LEU A 210 -18.33 -2.01 -19.85
N GLY A 211 -19.55 -2.45 -19.52
CA GLY A 211 -20.79 -1.80 -19.96
C GLY A 211 -21.07 -0.45 -19.30
N VAL A 212 -20.25 0.01 -18.35
CA VAL A 212 -20.36 1.34 -17.73
C VAL A 212 -19.81 2.47 -18.62
N LEU A 213 -19.17 2.12 -19.73
CA LEU A 213 -18.67 3.06 -20.74
C LEU A 213 -19.82 3.53 -21.63
N GLU A 214 -19.83 4.81 -21.96
CA GLU A 214 -20.92 5.45 -22.71
C GLU A 214 -20.43 5.90 -24.08
N ASP A 215 -21.05 5.43 -25.17
CA ASP A 215 -20.64 5.72 -26.55
C ASP A 215 -20.75 7.22 -26.91
N ASN A 216 -21.61 7.96 -26.21
CA ASN A 216 -21.92 9.37 -26.43
C ASN A 216 -21.26 10.32 -25.42
N GLN A 217 -20.36 9.84 -24.55
CA GLN A 217 -19.65 10.67 -23.57
C GLN A 217 -18.12 10.54 -23.71
N VAL A 218 -17.39 11.51 -23.15
CA VAL A 218 -15.93 11.38 -23.00
C VAL A 218 -15.66 10.40 -21.85
N ASN A 219 -15.16 9.20 -22.17
CA ASN A 219 -14.82 8.20 -21.16
C ASN A 219 -13.40 8.41 -20.63
N ILE A 220 -13.26 8.66 -19.33
CA ILE A 220 -11.98 8.79 -18.63
C ILE A 220 -11.82 7.63 -17.65
N ILE A 221 -10.83 6.77 -17.90
CA ILE A 221 -10.53 5.61 -17.05
C ILE A 221 -9.46 5.96 -16.02
N LEU A 222 -9.81 5.91 -14.75
CA LEU A 222 -8.89 6.07 -13.63
C LEU A 222 -8.29 4.70 -13.28
N HIS A 223 -6.99 4.53 -13.51
CA HIS A 223 -6.28 3.27 -13.24
C HIS A 223 -5.02 3.52 -12.43
N GLY A 224 -4.76 2.67 -11.43
CA GLY A 224 -3.68 2.83 -10.47
C GLY A 224 -4.14 2.60 -9.02
N HIS A 225 -3.55 3.36 -8.09
CA HIS A 225 -3.72 3.17 -6.64
C HIS A 225 -3.86 4.49 -5.87
N GLU A 226 -3.06 5.52 -6.18
CA GLU A 226 -3.06 6.79 -5.44
C GLU A 226 -4.39 7.56 -5.60
N PRO A 227 -5.14 7.81 -4.51
CA PRO A 227 -6.45 8.43 -4.60
C PRO A 227 -6.39 9.95 -4.83
N SER A 228 -5.27 10.62 -4.50
CA SER A 228 -5.14 12.07 -4.61
C SER A 228 -5.42 12.57 -6.03
N LEU A 229 -4.82 11.94 -7.05
CA LEU A 229 -5.07 12.29 -8.45
C LEU A 229 -6.50 11.95 -8.88
N SER A 230 -6.99 10.75 -8.53
CA SER A 230 -8.34 10.34 -8.94
C SER A 230 -9.43 11.23 -8.34
N GLU A 231 -9.26 11.67 -7.09
CA GLU A 231 -10.17 12.62 -6.43
C GLU A 231 -10.17 13.98 -7.14
N SER A 232 -9.00 14.49 -7.55
CA SER A 232 -8.92 15.71 -8.35
C SER A 232 -9.57 15.57 -9.72
N ILE A 233 -9.44 14.41 -10.38
CA ILE A 233 -10.09 14.18 -11.68
C ILE A 233 -11.61 14.08 -11.53
N VAL A 234 -12.10 13.41 -10.47
CA VAL A 234 -13.55 13.38 -10.18
C VAL A 234 -14.10 14.79 -9.98
N ALA A 235 -13.41 15.62 -9.18
CA ALA A 235 -13.82 17.02 -9.00
C ALA A 235 -13.75 17.84 -10.30
N ALA A 236 -12.71 17.66 -11.11
CA ALA A 236 -12.56 18.36 -12.39
C ALA A 236 -13.62 17.93 -13.42
N ALA A 237 -14.08 16.67 -13.40
CA ALA A 237 -15.14 16.20 -14.28
C ALA A 237 -16.50 16.88 -13.99
N GLU A 238 -16.66 17.49 -12.81
CA GLU A 238 -17.84 18.28 -12.43
C GLU A 238 -17.71 19.78 -12.77
N ASP A 239 -16.55 20.23 -13.27
CA ASP A 239 -16.31 21.64 -13.62
C ASP A 239 -17.20 22.07 -14.81
N PRO A 240 -18.03 23.12 -14.66
CA PRO A 240 -18.88 23.62 -15.74
C PRO A 240 -18.14 23.98 -17.04
N GLU A 241 -16.91 24.48 -16.95
CA GLU A 241 -16.10 24.82 -18.13
C GLU A 241 -15.65 23.56 -18.88
N LEU A 242 -15.24 22.52 -18.15
CA LEU A 242 -14.82 21.24 -18.73
C LEU A 242 -16.02 20.47 -19.30
N ILE A 243 -17.17 20.51 -18.64
CA ILE A 243 -18.42 19.95 -19.15
C ILE A 243 -18.87 20.68 -20.42
N ALA A 244 -18.77 22.02 -20.44
CA ALA A 244 -19.11 22.81 -21.62
C ALA A 244 -18.18 22.52 -22.79
N LEU A 245 -16.88 22.33 -22.52
CA LEU A 245 -15.90 21.91 -23.53
C LEU A 245 -16.24 20.53 -24.11
N ALA A 246 -16.52 19.53 -23.27
CA ALA A 246 -16.91 18.20 -23.74
C ALA A 246 -18.15 18.27 -24.67
N LYS A 247 -19.13 19.11 -24.34
CA LYS A 247 -20.32 19.37 -25.16
C LYS A 247 -20.01 20.10 -26.46
N ALA A 248 -19.09 21.06 -26.44
CA ALA A 248 -18.65 21.77 -27.64
C ALA A 248 -17.97 20.82 -28.65
N GLU A 249 -17.27 19.79 -28.15
CA GLU A 249 -16.63 18.74 -28.97
C GLU A 249 -17.59 17.58 -29.35
N GLY A 250 -18.88 17.69 -29.01
CA GLY A 250 -19.93 16.77 -29.46
C GLY A 250 -20.26 15.59 -28.55
N ALA A 251 -19.67 15.52 -27.34
CA ALA A 251 -20.07 14.56 -26.31
C ALA A 251 -21.24 15.08 -25.46
N GLU A 252 -22.05 14.21 -24.87
CA GLU A 252 -23.13 14.61 -23.97
C GLU A 252 -22.62 15.02 -22.57
N GLY A 253 -21.42 14.56 -22.20
CA GLY A 253 -20.78 14.83 -20.92
C GLY A 253 -19.44 14.10 -20.75
N ILE A 254 -18.99 14.03 -19.50
CA ILE A 254 -17.76 13.33 -19.10
C ILE A 254 -18.15 12.13 -18.23
N ASN A 255 -17.80 10.92 -18.67
CA ASN A 255 -18.01 9.68 -17.95
C ASN A 255 -16.70 9.23 -17.29
N VAL A 256 -16.57 9.44 -15.98
CA VAL A 256 -15.43 8.93 -15.22
C VAL A 256 -15.72 7.51 -14.77
N CYS A 257 -14.80 6.58 -15.05
CA CYS A 257 -14.89 5.19 -14.63
C CYS A 257 -13.58 4.74 -13.95
N GLY A 258 -13.69 3.89 -12.95
CA GLY A 258 -12.55 3.36 -12.20
C GLY A 258 -12.10 1.97 -12.66
N MET A 259 -10.80 1.69 -12.50
CA MET A 259 -10.22 0.35 -12.58
C MET A 259 -9.26 0.10 -11.42
N CYS A 260 -9.17 -1.16 -11.00
CA CYS A 260 -8.28 -1.59 -9.90
C CYS A 260 -8.50 -0.77 -8.60
N CYS A 261 -7.44 -0.44 -7.87
CA CYS A 261 -7.55 0.14 -6.52
C CYS A 261 -7.99 1.60 -6.54
N THR A 262 -7.43 2.45 -7.41
CA THR A 262 -7.89 3.85 -7.52
C THR A 262 -9.37 3.92 -7.91
N GLY A 263 -9.83 3.00 -8.76
CA GLY A 263 -11.26 2.85 -9.04
C GLY A 263 -12.07 2.51 -7.80
N ASN A 264 -11.63 1.54 -6.99
CA ASN A 264 -12.28 1.23 -5.72
C ASN A 264 -12.32 2.44 -4.78
N GLU A 265 -11.25 3.23 -4.67
CA GLU A 265 -11.19 4.41 -3.79
C GLU A 265 -12.29 5.43 -4.14
N VAL A 266 -12.41 5.82 -5.40
CA VAL A 266 -13.45 6.79 -5.83
C VAL A 266 -14.85 6.18 -5.86
N THR A 267 -14.96 4.86 -6.09
CA THR A 267 -16.24 4.15 -6.01
C THR A 267 -16.78 4.16 -4.58
N MET A 268 -15.93 3.87 -3.60
CA MET A 268 -16.32 3.79 -2.19
C MET A 268 -16.78 5.15 -1.63
N ARG A 269 -16.25 6.26 -2.15
CA ARG A 269 -16.53 7.61 -1.63
C ARG A 269 -17.59 8.38 -2.42
N HIS A 270 -17.63 8.18 -3.74
CA HIS A 270 -18.47 8.96 -4.66
C HIS A 270 -19.43 8.11 -5.49
N GLY A 271 -19.33 6.77 -5.46
CA GLY A 271 -20.16 5.89 -6.27
C GLY A 271 -19.78 5.86 -7.76
N ILE A 272 -18.58 6.31 -8.11
CA ILE A 272 -18.05 6.23 -9.48
C ILE A 272 -18.15 4.79 -10.02
N LYS A 273 -18.53 4.65 -11.30
CA LYS A 273 -18.73 3.36 -11.95
C LYS A 273 -17.40 2.60 -12.12
N MET A 274 -17.41 1.27 -12.00
CA MET A 274 -16.22 0.42 -12.09
C MET A 274 -16.11 -0.31 -13.43
N ALA A 275 -15.20 0.11 -14.31
CA ALA A 275 -15.02 -0.51 -15.62
C ALA A 275 -14.49 -1.95 -15.53
N GLY A 276 -13.58 -2.24 -14.59
CA GLY A 276 -13.08 -3.60 -14.42
C GLY A 276 -11.90 -3.78 -13.46
N ASN A 277 -11.41 -5.00 -13.42
CA ASN A 277 -10.27 -5.42 -12.61
C ASN A 277 -8.98 -5.55 -13.44
N PHE A 278 -7.91 -6.05 -12.82
CA PHE A 278 -6.58 -6.21 -13.42
C PHE A 278 -6.57 -6.97 -14.75
N LEU A 279 -7.40 -8.01 -14.93
CA LEU A 279 -7.40 -8.81 -16.17
C LEU A 279 -8.25 -8.19 -17.30
N GLN A 280 -8.85 -7.03 -17.06
CA GLN A 280 -9.73 -6.35 -18.01
C GLN A 280 -9.15 -5.02 -18.51
N GLN A 281 -7.92 -4.67 -18.11
CA GLN A 281 -7.33 -3.34 -18.34
C GLN A 281 -6.84 -3.09 -19.78
N GLU A 282 -6.75 -4.14 -20.61
CA GLU A 282 -6.35 -4.12 -22.02
C GLU A 282 -7.58 -4.16 -22.92
#